data_AF-A0A6J2JIW9-F1
#
_entry.id   AF-A0A6J2JIW9-F1
#
_cell.length_a   1.000
_cell.length_b   1.000
_cell.length_c   1.000
_cell.angle_alpha   90.00
_cell.angle_beta   90.00
_cell.angle_gamma   90.00
#
_symmetry.space_group_name_H-M   'P 1'
#
loop_
_entity.id
_entity.type
_entity.pdbx_description
1 polymer ?
#
loop_
_entity_poly.entity_id
_entity_poly.type
_entity_poly.pdbx_seq_one_letter_code
_entity_poly.pdbx_strand_id
1 'polypeptide(L)'
;MFQVTVTMKLLVVFAMCVLAASASVVEMIMDVNLAPNQDLEEKLYNSVLAGNYDSAVAQSLEYERQNKGSVIKNVVDDLIIDKRRNTMEYCYKLWVGNGQHIVRKYFPFNFRLIMAGKFVKLISRNYNLALKLGSTNNPSNERLAYGDGVDKHTQLVSWKFITLWENNRVYFKIHNTKYNQYLKMSSKTDCNNRDRLVYGGDTAYSISEQWFLQPAKYENDVLFFIYNREHNDALELGGIVNASGDRKAVGHDGEVSGLPDIYSWFITTF
;
A
#
# COMPACT_ATOMS: atom_id res chain seq x y z
N MET A 1 62.25 -3.38 -81.34
CA MET A 1 61.49 -4.09 -82.39
C MET A 1 60.60 -5.10 -81.66
N PHE A 2 59.27 -4.85 -81.65
CA PHE A 2 58.10 -5.69 -81.27
C PHE A 2 58.13 -6.42 -79.90
N GLN A 3 57.26 -6.19 -78.90
CA GLN A 3 55.79 -6.19 -78.76
C GLN A 3 55.11 -7.56 -79.00
N VAL A 4 54.13 -7.88 -78.11
CA VAL A 4 52.98 -8.83 -78.23
C VAL A 4 53.22 -10.24 -77.62
N THR A 5 52.31 -10.96 -76.92
CA THR A 5 51.02 -10.76 -76.21
C THR A 5 50.61 -12.11 -75.53
N VAL A 6 50.05 -12.00 -74.31
CA VAL A 6 49.03 -12.80 -73.58
C VAL A 6 48.61 -14.22 -74.06
N THR A 7 48.43 -15.15 -73.10
CA THR A 7 47.22 -16.03 -73.07
C THR A 7 46.83 -16.46 -71.66
N MET A 8 45.54 -16.27 -71.36
CA MET A 8 44.83 -16.47 -70.09
C MET A 8 44.16 -17.85 -70.08
N LYS A 9 44.15 -18.59 -68.97
CA LYS A 9 43.09 -19.56 -68.66
C LYS A 9 42.69 -19.50 -67.18
N LEU A 10 41.40 -19.27 -67.02
CA LEU A 10 40.60 -19.13 -65.82
C LEU A 10 40.21 -20.51 -65.28
N LEU A 11 40.23 -20.74 -63.97
CA LEU A 11 39.14 -21.43 -63.26
C LEU A 11 39.20 -21.22 -61.75
N VAL A 12 38.08 -20.74 -61.24
CA VAL A 12 37.75 -20.42 -59.85
C VAL A 12 37.16 -21.67 -59.19
N VAL A 13 37.57 -22.00 -57.97
CA VAL A 13 36.72 -22.72 -57.01
C VAL A 13 36.91 -22.10 -55.63
N PHE A 14 35.84 -21.48 -55.13
CA PHE A 14 35.69 -21.06 -53.74
C PHE A 14 35.41 -22.29 -52.86
N ALA A 15 36.14 -22.43 -51.75
CA ALA A 15 35.70 -23.23 -50.62
C ALA A 15 36.06 -22.46 -49.33
N MET A 16 35.04 -21.87 -48.72
CA MET A 16 35.10 -21.30 -47.38
C MET A 16 35.27 -22.44 -46.36
N CYS A 17 36.24 -22.32 -45.47
CA CYS A 17 36.12 -22.84 -44.10
C CYS A 17 36.74 -21.82 -43.14
N VAL A 18 35.85 -21.09 -42.48
CA VAL A 18 36.13 -20.24 -41.33
C VAL A 18 36.47 -21.14 -40.14
N LEU A 19 37.58 -20.86 -39.47
CA LEU A 19 37.73 -21.11 -38.04
C LEU A 19 38.51 -19.93 -37.45
N ALA A 20 37.74 -19.04 -36.82
CA ALA A 20 38.18 -17.82 -36.20
C ALA A 20 38.99 -18.14 -34.93
N ALA A 21 40.21 -17.62 -34.87
CA ALA A 21 40.86 -17.29 -33.62
C ALA A 21 40.28 -15.96 -33.15
N SER A 22 39.60 -15.94 -32.00
CA SER A 22 39.25 -14.69 -31.33
C SER A 22 39.58 -14.78 -29.86
N ALA A 23 40.60 -14.02 -29.47
CA ALA A 23 40.77 -13.54 -28.12
C ALA A 23 39.48 -12.81 -27.69
N SER A 24 38.90 -13.24 -26.58
CA SER A 24 37.91 -12.46 -25.81
C SER A 24 38.58 -12.12 -24.49
N VAL A 25 39.19 -10.93 -24.37
CA VAL A 25 38.54 -9.75 -23.78
C VAL A 25 37.62 -10.18 -22.65
N VAL A 26 38.17 -10.18 -21.44
CA VAL A 26 37.40 -10.18 -20.20
C VAL A 26 36.49 -8.96 -20.26
N GLU A 27 35.19 -9.20 -20.38
CA GLU A 27 34.15 -8.17 -20.30
C GLU A 27 34.19 -7.52 -18.91
N MET A 28 34.91 -6.41 -18.80
CA MET A 28 34.66 -5.38 -17.79
C MET A 28 33.41 -4.59 -18.23
N ILE A 29 32.23 -5.18 -18.05
CA ILE A 29 30.95 -4.46 -18.10
C ILE A 29 30.07 -4.94 -16.95
N MET A 30 30.46 -4.58 -15.72
CA MET A 30 29.54 -4.43 -14.60
C MET A 30 29.97 -3.17 -13.85
N ASP A 31 29.02 -2.38 -13.35
CA ASP A 31 29.19 -1.11 -12.59
C ASP A 31 29.39 0.23 -13.32
N VAL A 32 28.57 0.56 -14.32
CA VAL A 32 28.39 1.98 -14.72
C VAL A 32 26.93 2.47 -14.67
N ASN A 33 25.92 1.60 -14.54
CA ASN A 33 24.50 1.99 -14.62
C ASN A 33 23.64 1.71 -13.36
N LEU A 34 24.19 1.20 -12.26
CA LEU A 34 23.43 0.94 -11.02
C LEU A 34 23.41 2.14 -10.06
N ALA A 35 24.52 2.88 -9.96
CA ALA A 35 24.64 4.06 -9.10
C ALA A 35 23.62 5.18 -9.39
N PRO A 36 23.29 5.53 -10.66
CA PRO A 36 22.41 6.67 -10.93
C PRO A 36 20.97 6.48 -10.45
N ASN A 37 20.48 5.24 -10.35
CA ASN A 37 19.11 4.99 -9.88
C ASN A 37 19.05 4.91 -8.36
N GLN A 38 20.09 4.40 -7.69
CA GLN A 38 20.16 4.37 -6.23
C GLN A 38 20.12 5.77 -5.63
N ASP A 39 20.85 6.73 -6.19
CA ASP A 39 20.81 8.13 -5.73
C ASP A 39 19.41 8.75 -5.88
N LEU A 40 18.67 8.38 -6.94
CA LEU A 40 17.30 8.85 -7.18
C LEU A 40 16.30 8.19 -6.22
N GLU A 41 16.49 6.90 -5.94
CA GLU A 41 15.70 6.14 -4.95
C GLU A 41 15.87 6.75 -3.56
N GLU A 42 17.11 6.96 -3.11
CA GLU A 42 17.42 7.57 -1.83
C GLU A 42 16.81 8.97 -1.72
N LYS A 43 16.98 9.81 -2.75
CA LYS A 43 16.43 11.17 -2.76
C LYS A 43 14.91 11.19 -2.66
N LEU A 44 14.22 10.32 -3.40
CA LEU A 44 12.77 10.21 -3.35
C LEU A 44 12.29 9.66 -2.00
N TYR A 45 12.91 8.58 -1.50
CA TYR A 45 12.61 7.98 -0.21
C TYR A 45 12.77 9.01 0.93
N ASN A 46 13.87 9.75 0.96
CA ASN A 46 14.13 10.80 1.95
C ASN A 46 13.13 11.96 1.85
N SER A 47 12.69 12.32 0.65
CA SER A 47 11.65 13.35 0.46
C SER A 47 10.31 12.92 1.06
N VAL A 48 9.96 11.63 0.92
CA VAL A 48 8.76 11.05 1.54
C VAL A 48 8.90 11.01 3.06
N LEU A 49 10.04 10.54 3.59
CA LEU A 49 10.30 10.50 5.03
C LEU A 49 10.25 11.87 5.69
N ALA A 50 10.86 12.89 5.06
CA ALA A 50 10.87 14.25 5.56
C ALA A 50 9.49 14.95 5.49
N GLY A 51 8.48 14.30 4.89
CA GLY A 51 7.17 14.88 4.68
C GLY A 51 7.15 15.99 3.63
N ASN A 52 8.18 16.06 2.78
CA ASN A 52 8.26 16.99 1.65
C ASN A 52 7.55 16.40 0.43
N TYR A 53 6.24 16.20 0.55
CA TYR A 53 5.47 15.47 -0.44
C TYR A 53 5.34 16.18 -1.78
N ASP A 54 5.41 17.51 -1.80
CA ASP A 54 5.39 18.26 -3.07
C ASP A 54 6.67 17.97 -3.88
N SER A 55 7.82 17.89 -3.21
CA SER A 55 9.07 17.45 -3.85
C SER A 55 9.00 15.98 -4.28
N ALA A 56 8.46 15.08 -3.44
CA ALA A 56 8.31 13.67 -3.78
C ALA A 56 7.41 13.48 -5.02
N VAL A 57 6.30 14.22 -5.13
CA VAL A 57 5.41 14.19 -6.30
C VAL A 57 6.13 14.70 -7.55
N ALA A 58 6.84 15.83 -7.45
CA ALA A 58 7.58 16.38 -8.59
C ALA A 58 8.66 15.41 -9.11
N GLN A 59 9.42 14.80 -8.19
CA GLN A 59 10.42 13.78 -8.54
C GLN A 59 9.78 12.57 -9.22
N SER A 60 8.67 12.08 -8.70
CA SER A 60 7.97 10.92 -9.25
C SER A 60 7.43 11.17 -10.65
N LEU A 61 6.83 12.33 -10.89
CA LEU A 61 6.36 12.73 -12.21
C LEU A 61 7.51 12.82 -13.22
N GLU A 62 8.65 13.37 -12.80
CA GLU A 62 9.83 13.47 -13.65
C GLU A 62 10.45 12.09 -13.94
N TYR A 63 10.55 11.21 -12.95
CA TYR A 63 11.07 9.85 -13.14
C TYR A 63 10.17 9.04 -14.08
N GLU A 64 8.85 9.15 -13.94
CA GLU A 64 7.91 8.51 -14.86
C GLU A 64 8.10 9.04 -16.30
N ARG A 65 8.25 10.36 -16.47
CA ARG A 65 8.49 10.99 -17.79
C ARG A 65 9.81 10.53 -18.43
N GLN A 66 10.81 10.22 -17.62
CA GLN A 66 12.11 9.68 -18.05
C GLN A 66 12.10 8.14 -18.22
N ASN A 67 10.95 7.47 -18.12
CA ASN A 67 10.82 6.01 -18.13
C ASN A 67 11.62 5.31 -16.99
N LYS A 68 11.83 5.99 -15.87
CA LYS A 68 12.49 5.48 -14.66
C LYS A 68 11.48 5.05 -13.58
N GLY A 69 10.37 4.46 -14.00
CA GLY A 69 9.31 4.00 -13.11
C GLY A 69 9.76 2.97 -12.05
N SER A 70 10.82 2.23 -12.33
CA SER A 70 11.42 1.28 -11.37
C SER A 70 11.90 1.95 -10.09
N VAL A 71 12.44 3.18 -10.17
CA VAL A 71 12.84 3.98 -8.99
C VAL A 71 11.65 4.20 -8.06
N ILE A 72 10.49 4.55 -8.63
CA ILE A 72 9.26 4.77 -7.88
C ILE A 72 8.78 3.47 -7.23
N LYS A 73 8.82 2.37 -8.00
CA LYS A 73 8.42 1.04 -7.50
C LYS A 73 9.27 0.59 -6.32
N ASN A 74 10.59 0.70 -6.43
CA ASN A 74 11.53 0.30 -5.40
C ASN A 74 11.31 1.12 -4.12
N VAL A 75 11.20 2.45 -4.23
CA VAL A 75 10.91 3.31 -3.08
C VAL A 75 9.57 2.98 -2.41
N VAL A 76 8.53 2.67 -3.18
CA VAL A 76 7.24 2.25 -2.61
C VAL A 76 7.38 0.93 -1.86
N ASP A 77 8.10 -0.04 -2.42
CA ASP A 77 8.35 -1.33 -1.75
C ASP A 77 9.11 -1.13 -0.45
N ASP A 78 10.20 -0.35 -0.47
CA ASP A 78 11.03 -0.08 0.71
C ASP A 78 10.24 0.64 1.81
N LEU A 79 9.44 1.64 1.45
CA LEU A 79 8.58 2.33 2.41
C LEU A 79 7.54 1.40 3.06
N ILE A 80 7.06 0.38 2.34
CA ILE A 80 6.12 -0.64 2.87
C ILE A 80 6.86 -1.66 3.75
N ILE A 81 8.05 -2.09 3.33
CA ILE A 81 8.92 -3.00 4.10
C ILE A 81 9.30 -2.36 5.44
N ASP A 82 9.67 -1.08 5.41
CA ASP A 82 10.02 -0.28 6.58
C ASP A 82 8.80 0.21 7.37
N LYS A 83 7.60 -0.18 6.95
CA LYS A 83 6.31 0.14 7.58
C LYS A 83 6.14 1.65 7.81
N ARG A 84 6.58 2.47 6.86
CA ARG A 84 6.50 3.93 6.97
C ARG A 84 5.06 4.38 6.74
N ARG A 85 4.47 5.06 7.72
CA ARG A 85 3.13 5.65 7.55
C ARG A 85 3.07 6.67 6.41
N ASN A 86 4.17 7.41 6.19
CA ASN A 86 4.31 8.45 5.14
C ASN A 86 4.02 7.94 3.73
N THR A 87 4.06 6.62 3.50
CA THR A 87 3.60 6.00 2.25
C THR A 87 2.15 6.37 1.92
N MET A 88 1.29 6.50 2.92
CA MET A 88 -0.11 6.88 2.75
C MET A 88 -0.23 8.32 2.28
N GLU A 89 0.49 9.25 2.92
CA GLU A 89 0.55 10.65 2.52
C GLU A 89 1.14 10.82 1.12
N TYR A 90 2.22 10.11 0.81
CA TYR A 90 2.83 10.12 -0.52
C TYR A 90 1.85 9.64 -1.60
N CYS A 91 1.18 8.50 -1.36
CA CYS A 91 0.14 8.00 -2.25
C CYS A 91 -1.01 9.01 -2.43
N TYR A 92 -1.46 9.63 -1.34
CA TYR A 92 -2.54 10.64 -1.39
C TYR A 92 -2.12 11.85 -2.22
N LYS A 93 -0.91 12.37 -1.99
CA LYS A 93 -0.38 13.55 -2.69
C LYS A 93 -0.17 13.28 -4.18
N LEU A 94 0.28 12.09 -4.58
CA LEU A 94 0.25 11.67 -5.97
C LEU A 94 -1.18 11.62 -6.52
N TRP A 95 -2.13 11.07 -5.76
CA TRP A 95 -3.52 10.90 -6.21
C TRP A 95 -4.22 12.22 -6.53
N VAL A 96 -4.00 13.25 -5.70
CA VAL A 96 -4.56 14.60 -5.91
C VAL A 96 -3.67 15.51 -6.76
N GLY A 97 -2.39 15.15 -6.94
CA GLY A 97 -1.37 15.93 -7.66
C GLY A 97 -1.07 15.42 -9.08
N ASN A 98 -2.09 14.99 -9.83
CA ASN A 98 -1.97 14.46 -11.21
C ASN A 98 -1.15 13.16 -11.38
N GLY A 99 -0.73 12.52 -10.29
CA GLY A 99 0.04 11.27 -10.26
C GLY A 99 -0.80 9.99 -10.16
N GLN A 100 -2.11 10.01 -10.45
CA GLN A 100 -2.96 8.80 -10.32
C GLN A 100 -2.48 7.62 -11.16
N HIS A 101 -1.88 7.88 -12.33
CA HIS A 101 -1.31 6.84 -13.20
C HIS A 101 -0.08 6.17 -12.56
N ILE A 102 0.74 6.93 -11.82
CA ILE A 102 1.87 6.42 -11.04
C ILE A 102 1.36 5.49 -9.93
N VAL A 103 0.32 5.93 -9.19
CA VAL A 103 -0.32 5.09 -8.15
C VAL A 103 -0.83 3.77 -8.75
N ARG A 104 -1.45 3.82 -9.94
CA ARG A 104 -1.97 2.61 -10.61
C ARG A 104 -0.88 1.63 -11.08
N LYS A 105 0.31 2.13 -11.42
CA LYS A 105 1.42 1.31 -11.95
C LYS A 105 2.31 0.72 -10.86
N TYR A 106 2.63 1.51 -9.82
CA TYR A 106 3.72 1.16 -8.90
C TYR A 106 3.27 0.87 -7.47
N PHE A 107 2.06 1.28 -7.08
CA PHE A 107 1.53 0.96 -5.76
C PHE A 107 0.72 -0.35 -5.79
N PRO A 108 0.71 -1.12 -4.69
CA PRO A 108 -0.21 -2.24 -4.54
C PRO A 108 -1.67 -1.80 -4.76
N PHE A 109 -2.48 -2.70 -5.32
CA PHE A 109 -3.84 -2.39 -5.77
C PHE A 109 -4.75 -1.84 -4.66
N ASN A 110 -4.55 -2.25 -3.42
CA ASN A 110 -5.29 -1.79 -2.25
C ASN A 110 -5.16 -0.26 -2.01
N PHE A 111 -4.02 0.38 -2.32
CA PHE A 111 -3.88 1.84 -2.26
C PHE A 111 -4.87 2.55 -3.20
N ARG A 112 -5.09 1.99 -4.40
CA ARG A 112 -6.09 2.51 -5.35
C ARG A 112 -7.50 2.38 -4.80
N LEU A 113 -7.82 1.29 -4.11
CA LEU A 113 -9.14 1.10 -3.51
C LEU A 113 -9.42 2.17 -2.46
N ILE A 114 -8.43 2.44 -1.61
CA ILE A 114 -8.49 3.44 -0.54
C ILE A 114 -8.66 4.84 -1.12
N MET A 115 -7.73 5.29 -1.98
CA MET A 115 -7.72 6.68 -2.48
C MET A 115 -8.88 7.00 -3.42
N ALA A 116 -9.38 6.00 -4.16
CA ALA A 116 -10.54 6.19 -5.04
C ALA A 116 -11.89 6.07 -4.30
N GLY A 117 -11.89 5.86 -2.98
CA GLY A 117 -13.11 5.72 -2.17
C GLY A 117 -13.99 4.56 -2.63
N LYS A 118 -13.38 3.46 -3.09
CA LYS A 118 -14.12 2.28 -3.55
C LYS A 118 -14.73 1.54 -2.35
N PHE A 119 -15.78 0.78 -2.63
CA PHE A 119 -16.31 -0.16 -1.65
C PHE A 119 -15.32 -1.32 -1.45
N VAL A 120 -15.00 -1.58 -0.19
CA VAL A 120 -13.99 -2.54 0.24
C VAL A 120 -14.50 -3.38 1.41
N LYS A 121 -13.81 -4.50 1.64
CA LYS A 121 -13.89 -5.28 2.88
C LYS A 121 -12.63 -5.01 3.70
N LEU A 122 -12.82 -4.89 5.01
CA LEU A 122 -11.73 -4.88 5.99
C LEU A 122 -11.70 -6.25 6.64
N ILE A 123 -10.68 -7.06 6.34
CA ILE A 123 -10.60 -8.44 6.83
C ILE A 123 -9.37 -8.57 7.74
N SER A 124 -9.57 -8.97 8.99
CA SER A 124 -8.46 -9.19 9.93
C SER A 124 -7.58 -10.34 9.42
N ARG A 125 -6.26 -10.15 9.38
CA ARG A 125 -5.31 -11.18 8.93
C ARG A 125 -5.30 -12.41 9.83
N ASN A 126 -5.38 -12.20 11.14
CA ASN A 126 -5.27 -13.25 12.15
C ASN A 126 -6.46 -14.21 12.10
N TYR A 127 -7.67 -13.64 12.12
CA TYR A 127 -8.90 -14.44 12.24
C TYR A 127 -9.61 -14.65 10.91
N ASN A 128 -9.18 -13.96 9.84
CA ASN A 128 -9.87 -13.95 8.56
C ASN A 128 -11.36 -13.62 8.72
N LEU A 129 -11.71 -12.61 9.53
CA LEU A 129 -13.09 -12.16 9.74
C LEU A 129 -13.26 -10.75 9.18
N ALA A 130 -14.40 -10.51 8.52
CA ALA A 130 -14.68 -9.21 7.92
C ALA A 130 -15.36 -8.27 8.92
N LEU A 131 -14.91 -7.02 8.98
CA LEU A 131 -15.47 -6.01 9.88
C LEU A 131 -16.92 -5.70 9.49
N LYS A 132 -17.82 -5.60 10.47
CA LYS A 132 -19.20 -5.13 10.35
C LYS A 132 -19.57 -4.24 11.54
N LEU A 133 -20.75 -3.63 11.44
CA LEU A 133 -21.46 -3.08 12.59
C LEU A 133 -22.59 -4.03 13.00
N GLY A 134 -22.87 -4.13 14.30
CA GLY A 134 -24.00 -4.87 14.84
C GLY A 134 -25.34 -4.24 14.46
N SER A 135 -26.43 -5.02 14.52
CA SER A 135 -27.76 -4.54 14.13
C SER A 135 -28.44 -3.62 15.15
N THR A 136 -28.01 -3.66 16.41
CA THR A 136 -28.61 -2.94 17.53
C THR A 136 -27.87 -1.65 17.85
N ASN A 137 -28.62 -0.63 18.24
CA ASN A 137 -28.08 0.66 18.64
C ASN A 137 -28.01 0.78 20.16
N ASN A 138 -27.00 1.47 20.66
CA ASN A 138 -26.96 1.94 22.04
C ASN A 138 -27.85 3.21 22.20
N PRO A 139 -28.05 3.73 23.42
CA PRO A 139 -28.83 4.95 23.65
C PRO A 139 -28.33 6.21 22.92
N SER A 140 -27.08 6.21 22.47
CA SER A 140 -26.46 7.27 21.67
C SER A 140 -26.60 7.05 20.16
N ASN A 141 -27.44 6.10 19.73
CA ASN A 141 -27.65 5.70 18.33
C ASN A 141 -26.42 5.08 17.64
N GLU A 142 -25.44 4.62 18.41
CA GLU A 142 -24.20 4.02 17.88
C GLU A 142 -24.30 2.49 17.87
N ARG A 143 -23.63 1.86 16.90
CA ARG A 143 -23.56 0.39 16.75
C ARG A 143 -22.20 -0.11 17.16
N LEU A 144 -22.12 -1.22 17.90
CA LEU A 144 -20.83 -1.88 18.18
C LEU A 144 -20.24 -2.47 16.89
N ALA A 145 -18.93 -2.40 16.74
CA ALA A 145 -18.19 -3.01 15.64
C ALA A 145 -17.70 -4.43 16.00
N TYR A 146 -17.70 -5.32 15.00
CA TYR A 146 -17.32 -6.71 15.16
C TYR A 146 -16.61 -7.24 13.91
N GLY A 147 -15.77 -8.26 14.07
CA GLY A 147 -15.45 -9.18 12.98
C GLY A 147 -16.55 -10.23 12.90
N ASP A 148 -17.22 -10.34 11.75
CA ASP A 148 -18.26 -11.34 11.51
C ASP A 148 -17.66 -12.75 11.41
N GLY A 149 -18.19 -13.69 12.20
CA GLY A 149 -17.73 -15.08 12.24
C GLY A 149 -17.98 -15.87 10.95
N VAL A 150 -18.85 -15.38 10.06
CA VAL A 150 -19.29 -16.10 8.84
C VAL A 150 -19.32 -15.20 7.61
N ASP A 151 -19.93 -14.02 7.68
CA ASP A 151 -20.17 -13.15 6.52
C ASP A 151 -18.89 -12.45 6.04
N LYS A 152 -18.69 -12.48 4.73
CA LYS A 152 -17.64 -11.76 3.99
C LYS A 152 -18.13 -11.18 2.67
N HIS A 153 -19.44 -11.12 2.44
CA HIS A 153 -20.00 -10.82 1.12
C HIS A 153 -21.18 -9.86 1.17
N THR A 154 -21.99 -9.86 2.23
CA THR A 154 -23.18 -8.99 2.24
C THR A 154 -22.81 -7.53 2.48
N GLN A 155 -23.77 -6.63 2.25
CA GLN A 155 -23.57 -5.18 2.48
C GLN A 155 -23.16 -4.84 3.91
N LEU A 156 -23.36 -5.73 4.89
CA LEU A 156 -22.95 -5.53 6.30
C LEU A 156 -21.45 -5.31 6.45
N VAL A 157 -20.65 -5.96 5.60
CA VAL A 157 -19.18 -5.90 5.61
C VAL A 157 -18.59 -4.96 4.55
N SER A 158 -19.44 -4.13 3.93
CA SER A 158 -19.04 -3.14 2.94
C SER A 158 -18.67 -1.82 3.61
N TRP A 159 -17.46 -1.35 3.33
CA TRP A 159 -16.91 -0.09 3.83
C TRP A 159 -16.35 0.76 2.69
N LYS A 160 -16.14 2.06 2.93
CA LYS A 160 -15.32 2.91 2.07
C LYS A 160 -14.47 3.87 2.89
N PHE A 161 -13.32 4.23 2.35
CA PHE A 161 -12.44 5.25 2.93
C PHE A 161 -12.77 6.62 2.34
N ILE A 162 -12.84 7.64 3.19
CA ILE A 162 -12.95 9.04 2.80
C ILE A 162 -11.75 9.79 3.37
N THR A 163 -10.93 10.37 2.49
CA THR A 163 -9.67 11.03 2.86
C THR A 163 -9.89 12.42 3.43
N LEU A 164 -9.08 12.79 4.40
CA LEU A 164 -8.95 14.13 4.97
C LEU A 164 -7.46 14.49 5.05
N TRP A 165 -7.08 15.68 4.58
CA TRP A 165 -5.70 16.18 4.68
C TRP A 165 -5.61 17.26 5.75
N GLU A 166 -4.78 17.04 6.77
CA GLU A 166 -4.61 18.00 7.86
C GLU A 166 -3.22 17.87 8.47
N ASN A 167 -2.55 18.99 8.77
CA ASN A 167 -1.24 19.02 9.42
C ASN A 167 -0.19 18.11 8.76
N ASN A 168 -0.11 18.21 7.42
CA ASN A 168 0.78 17.43 6.56
C ASN A 168 0.60 15.90 6.66
N ARG A 169 -0.62 15.46 7.02
CA ARG A 169 -0.98 14.05 7.20
C ARG A 169 -2.28 13.75 6.50
N VAL A 170 -2.42 12.50 6.06
CA VAL A 170 -3.67 11.96 5.54
C VAL A 170 -4.34 11.14 6.63
N TYR A 171 -5.60 11.44 6.89
CA TYR A 171 -6.48 10.69 7.76
C TYR A 171 -7.66 10.16 6.95
N PHE A 172 -8.36 9.20 7.52
CA PHE A 172 -9.47 8.54 6.89
C PHE A 172 -10.67 8.48 7.81
N LYS A 173 -11.83 8.82 7.25
CA LYS A 173 -13.12 8.43 7.81
C LYS A 173 -13.48 7.08 7.18
N ILE A 174 -13.75 6.08 8.01
CA ILE A 174 -14.07 4.72 7.57
C ILE A 174 -15.59 4.55 7.66
N HIS A 175 -16.26 4.54 6.51
CA HIS A 175 -17.72 4.61 6.41
C HIS A 175 -18.33 3.24 6.10
N ASN A 176 -19.29 2.78 6.89
CA ASN A 176 -20.06 1.56 6.65
C ASN A 176 -21.22 1.85 5.69
N THR A 177 -21.29 1.09 4.61
CA THR A 177 -22.28 1.30 3.53
C THR A 177 -23.69 0.96 3.97
N LYS A 178 -23.89 -0.10 4.78
CA LYS A 178 -25.23 -0.57 5.17
C LYS A 178 -25.92 0.38 6.13
N TYR A 179 -25.19 0.88 7.13
CA TYR A 179 -25.76 1.69 8.20
C TYR A 179 -25.53 3.19 8.04
N ASN A 180 -24.77 3.61 7.02
CA ASN A 180 -24.39 5.00 6.80
C ASN A 180 -23.72 5.62 8.05
N GLN A 181 -22.86 4.86 8.72
CA GLN A 181 -22.17 5.25 9.95
C GLN A 181 -20.66 5.18 9.79
N TYR A 182 -19.93 5.96 10.57
CA TYR A 182 -18.49 6.05 10.57
C TYR A 182 -17.89 5.30 11.74
N LEU A 183 -16.86 4.51 11.47
CA LEU A 183 -16.09 3.82 12.50
C LEU A 183 -15.45 4.84 13.44
N LYS A 184 -15.60 4.64 14.74
CA LYS A 184 -15.07 5.52 15.79
C LYS A 184 -14.67 4.73 17.01
N MET A 185 -13.80 5.32 17.81
CA MET A 185 -13.37 4.75 19.08
C MET A 185 -14.02 5.49 20.26
N SER A 186 -14.35 4.75 21.32
CA SER A 186 -14.88 5.35 22.54
C SER A 186 -13.81 6.13 23.29
N SER A 187 -14.21 7.26 23.88
CA SER A 187 -13.37 7.99 24.84
C SER A 187 -13.17 7.23 26.15
N LYS A 188 -14.00 6.21 26.42
CA LYS A 188 -13.91 5.35 27.59
C LYS A 188 -13.19 4.04 27.24
N THR A 189 -12.30 3.64 28.12
CA THR A 189 -11.74 2.29 28.13
C THR A 189 -12.76 1.33 28.75
N ASP A 190 -12.78 0.09 28.28
CA ASP A 190 -13.50 -0.98 28.96
C ASP A 190 -12.77 -1.27 30.29
N CYS A 191 -13.55 -1.41 31.36
CA CYS A 191 -13.06 -1.40 32.75
C CYS A 191 -12.17 -2.60 33.09
N ASN A 192 -12.12 -3.62 32.23
CA ASN A 192 -11.45 -4.88 32.50
C ASN A 192 -10.15 -5.12 31.72
N ASN A 193 -9.93 -4.44 30.59
CA ASN A 193 -8.83 -4.75 29.66
C ASN A 193 -8.09 -3.53 29.13
N ARG A 194 -8.43 -2.29 29.56
CA ARG A 194 -7.89 -1.01 29.03
C ARG A 194 -8.17 -0.76 27.55
N ASP A 195 -8.55 -1.77 26.79
CA ASP A 195 -8.97 -1.64 25.40
C ASP A 195 -10.18 -0.71 25.27
N ARG A 196 -10.23 0.01 24.16
CA ARG A 196 -11.34 0.91 23.84
C ARG A 196 -12.33 0.23 22.91
N LEU A 197 -13.61 0.33 23.22
CA LEU A 197 -14.64 -0.20 22.34
C LEU A 197 -14.72 0.61 21.05
N VAL A 198 -14.93 -0.09 19.93
CA VAL A 198 -15.09 0.50 18.60
C VAL A 198 -16.56 0.44 18.19
N TYR A 199 -17.05 1.56 17.66
CA TYR A 199 -18.44 1.78 17.28
C TYR A 199 -18.57 2.31 15.86
N GLY A 200 -19.80 2.31 15.34
CA GLY A 200 -20.25 3.13 14.22
C GLY A 200 -21.16 4.26 14.73
N GLY A 201 -20.84 5.50 14.39
CA GLY A 201 -21.66 6.68 14.71
C GLY A 201 -22.07 7.49 13.47
N ASP A 202 -23.03 8.40 13.62
CA ASP A 202 -23.62 9.14 12.48
C ASP A 202 -22.72 10.26 11.94
N THR A 203 -21.69 10.65 12.71
CA THR A 203 -20.77 11.75 12.37
C THR A 203 -19.31 11.29 12.30
N ALA A 204 -18.48 12.12 11.68
CA ALA A 204 -17.02 11.96 11.66
C ALA A 204 -16.33 13.33 11.70
N TYR A 205 -16.61 14.09 12.75
CA TYR A 205 -16.07 15.43 12.98
C TYR A 205 -14.96 15.43 14.03
N SER A 206 -15.05 14.53 15.02
CA SER A 206 -14.04 14.38 16.06
C SER A 206 -12.84 13.58 15.56
N ILE A 207 -11.72 13.71 16.28
CA ILE A 207 -10.50 12.97 15.97
C ILE A 207 -10.62 11.47 16.32
N SER A 208 -11.48 11.07 17.27
CA SER A 208 -11.79 9.65 17.55
C SER A 208 -12.59 8.97 16.45
N GLU A 209 -13.19 9.73 15.53
CA GLU A 209 -13.90 9.22 14.35
C GLU A 209 -13.00 9.18 13.09
N GLN A 210 -11.70 9.40 13.27
CA GLN A 210 -10.71 9.46 12.20
C GLN A 210 -9.57 8.49 12.47
N TRP A 211 -9.02 7.97 11.38
CA TRP A 211 -8.04 6.89 11.42
C TRP A 211 -6.83 7.22 10.54
N PHE A 212 -5.68 6.65 10.84
CA PHE A 212 -4.53 6.64 9.93
C PHE A 212 -4.06 5.21 9.68
N LEU A 213 -3.41 5.01 8.54
CA LEU A 213 -2.97 3.69 8.10
C LEU A 213 -1.45 3.62 8.11
N GLN A 214 -0.92 2.45 8.46
CA GLN A 214 0.49 2.13 8.31
C GLN A 214 0.57 0.84 7.48
N PRO A 215 1.16 0.87 6.27
CA PRO A 215 1.29 -0.33 5.47
C PRO A 215 2.34 -1.26 6.09
N ALA A 216 2.19 -2.56 5.83
CA ALA A 216 3.19 -3.56 6.15
C ALA A 216 3.18 -4.67 5.10
N LYS A 217 4.35 -5.18 4.75
CA LYS A 217 4.49 -6.41 3.98
C LYS A 217 4.44 -7.60 4.94
N TYR A 218 3.62 -8.59 4.65
CA TYR A 218 3.66 -9.89 5.31
C TYR A 218 3.41 -10.98 4.26
N GLU A 219 4.33 -11.95 4.17
CA GLU A 219 4.35 -12.92 3.08
C GLU A 219 4.29 -12.20 1.71
N ASN A 220 3.32 -12.56 0.87
CA ASN A 220 3.10 -11.92 -0.42
C ASN A 220 2.11 -10.74 -0.37
N ASP A 221 1.51 -10.48 0.79
CA ASP A 221 0.42 -9.52 0.93
C ASP A 221 0.90 -8.17 1.48
N VAL A 222 0.21 -7.11 1.06
CA VAL A 222 0.34 -5.79 1.68
C VAL A 222 -0.89 -5.56 2.55
N LEU A 223 -0.63 -5.46 3.84
CA LEU A 223 -1.62 -5.30 4.90
C LEU A 223 -1.49 -3.90 5.50
N PHE A 224 -2.48 -3.50 6.30
CA PHE A 224 -2.47 -2.22 6.98
C PHE A 224 -2.80 -2.37 8.45
N PHE A 225 -1.98 -1.77 9.31
CA PHE A 225 -2.42 -1.42 10.65
C PHE A 225 -3.32 -0.19 10.53
N ILE A 226 -4.44 -0.19 11.26
CA ILE A 226 -5.43 0.87 11.26
C ILE A 226 -5.46 1.47 12.65
N TYR A 227 -4.99 2.71 12.81
CA TYR A 227 -4.87 3.36 14.11
C TYR A 227 -5.86 4.49 14.26
N ASN A 228 -6.41 4.63 15.47
CA ASN A 228 -7.26 5.76 15.79
C ASN A 228 -6.43 7.05 15.91
N ARG A 229 -6.90 8.16 15.35
CA ARG A 229 -6.18 9.44 15.40
C ARG A 229 -6.13 10.04 16.82
N GLU A 230 -7.14 9.82 17.65
CA GLU A 230 -7.19 10.38 19.00
C GLU A 230 -6.30 9.62 19.98
N HIS A 231 -6.40 8.29 19.95
CA HIS A 231 -5.78 7.44 20.96
C HIS A 231 -4.47 6.79 20.49
N ASN A 232 -4.23 6.72 19.18
CA ASN A 232 -3.16 5.92 18.56
C ASN A 232 -3.29 4.40 18.79
N ASP A 233 -4.39 3.96 19.38
CA ASP A 233 -4.71 2.54 19.55
C ASP A 233 -4.98 1.88 18.19
N ALA A 234 -4.45 0.67 17.99
CA ALA A 234 -4.65 -0.10 16.77
C ALA A 234 -5.99 -0.83 16.80
N LEU A 235 -6.72 -0.82 15.68
CA LEU A 235 -7.94 -1.60 15.51
C LEU A 235 -7.62 -3.10 15.54
N GLU A 236 -8.19 -3.81 16.50
CA GLU A 236 -8.02 -5.24 16.75
C GLU A 236 -9.38 -5.96 16.84
N LEU A 237 -9.38 -7.27 16.60
CA LEU A 237 -10.48 -8.16 17.00
C LEU A 237 -10.12 -8.91 18.28
N GLY A 238 -10.87 -8.68 19.35
CA GLY A 238 -10.69 -9.35 20.64
C GLY A 238 -11.36 -10.73 20.71
N GLY A 239 -11.86 -11.06 21.92
CA GLY A 239 -12.53 -12.33 22.20
C GLY A 239 -13.84 -12.54 21.43
N ILE A 240 -14.22 -13.81 21.30
CA ILE A 240 -15.51 -14.22 20.75
C ILE A 240 -16.64 -13.75 21.67
N VAL A 241 -17.71 -13.19 21.10
CA VAL A 241 -18.83 -12.59 21.86
C VAL A 241 -20.17 -13.30 21.64
N ASN A 242 -20.28 -14.21 20.67
CA ASN A 242 -21.53 -14.92 20.41
C ASN A 242 -21.30 -16.31 19.81
N ALA A 243 -22.37 -17.10 19.72
CA ALA A 243 -22.35 -18.46 19.17
C ALA A 243 -22.01 -18.50 17.66
N SER A 244 -22.20 -17.39 16.95
CA SER A 244 -21.81 -17.26 15.53
C SER A 244 -20.30 -17.07 15.34
N GLY A 245 -19.53 -16.93 16.43
CA GLY A 245 -18.09 -16.73 16.37
C GLY A 245 -17.67 -15.28 16.12
N ASP A 246 -18.58 -14.30 16.21
CA ASP A 246 -18.22 -12.90 16.05
C ASP A 246 -17.20 -12.50 17.13
N ARG A 247 -16.24 -11.67 16.75
CA ARG A 247 -15.23 -11.10 17.66
C ARG A 247 -15.44 -9.62 17.82
N LYS A 248 -15.32 -9.12 19.05
CA LYS A 248 -15.50 -7.68 19.33
C LYS A 248 -14.37 -6.87 18.71
N ALA A 249 -14.68 -5.77 18.01
CA ALA A 249 -13.65 -4.84 17.57
C ALA A 249 -13.28 -3.88 18.71
N VAL A 250 -11.98 -3.71 18.94
CA VAL A 250 -11.43 -2.88 20.02
C VAL A 250 -10.21 -2.09 19.54
N GLY A 251 -9.85 -1.04 20.27
CA GLY A 251 -8.57 -0.37 20.19
C GLY A 251 -7.58 -1.01 21.16
N HIS A 252 -6.52 -1.58 20.62
CA HIS A 252 -5.43 -2.22 21.36
C HIS A 252 -4.51 -1.17 21.98
N ASP A 253 -4.32 -1.24 23.31
CA ASP A 253 -3.37 -0.43 24.07
C ASP A 253 -1.97 -1.09 24.05
N GLY A 254 -1.21 -0.84 22.99
CA GLY A 254 0.13 -1.43 22.85
C GLY A 254 0.77 -1.29 21.47
N GLU A 255 2.06 -1.63 21.41
CA GLU A 255 2.84 -1.61 20.17
C GLU A 255 2.52 -2.85 19.30
N VAL A 256 2.03 -2.62 18.08
CA VAL A 256 1.59 -3.70 17.18
C VAL A 256 2.41 -3.83 15.91
N SER A 257 3.27 -2.85 15.58
CA SER A 257 3.87 -2.75 14.25
C SER A 257 4.79 -3.93 13.90
N GLY A 258 5.32 -4.64 14.91
CA GLY A 258 6.10 -5.86 14.76
C GLY A 258 5.30 -7.11 14.37
N LEU A 259 3.97 -7.09 14.50
CA LEU A 259 3.10 -8.27 14.46
C LEU A 259 1.95 -8.12 13.43
N PRO A 260 2.26 -7.96 12.13
CA PRO A 260 1.25 -7.77 11.09
C PRO A 260 0.32 -9.00 10.92
N ASP A 261 0.80 -10.20 11.19
CA ASP A 261 -0.02 -11.42 11.20
C ASP A 261 -1.16 -11.38 12.22
N ILE A 262 -0.97 -10.65 13.32
CA ILE A 262 -1.93 -10.57 14.42
C ILE A 262 -2.85 -9.35 14.28
N TYR A 263 -2.29 -8.17 14.03
CA TYR A 263 -3.01 -6.89 14.20
C TYR A 263 -3.33 -6.15 12.90
N SER A 264 -2.92 -6.66 11.74
CA SER A 264 -3.14 -5.97 10.47
C SER A 264 -4.37 -6.47 9.70
N TRP A 265 -4.77 -5.66 8.73
CA TRP A 265 -6.01 -5.82 7.97
C TRP A 265 -5.73 -5.89 6.48
N PHE A 266 -6.38 -6.83 5.80
CA PHE A 266 -6.56 -6.78 4.37
C PHE A 266 -7.58 -5.69 4.02
N ILE A 267 -7.27 -4.94 2.96
CA ILE A 267 -8.21 -4.04 2.30
C ILE A 267 -8.39 -4.57 0.87
N THR A 268 -9.53 -5.20 0.63
CA THR A 268 -9.84 -5.87 -0.64
C THR A 268 -11.15 -5.36 -1.23
N THR A 269 -11.41 -5.61 -2.51
CA THR A 269 -12.66 -5.22 -3.16
C THR A 269 -13.87 -5.84 -2.46
N PHE A 270 -14.93 -5.04 -2.30
CA PHE A 270 -16.23 -5.53 -1.86
C PHE A 270 -16.86 -6.44 -2.91
#